data_AF-A0A075FV54-F1
#
_entry.id   AF-A0A075FV54-F1
#
_cell.length_a   1.000
_cell.length_b   1.000
_cell.length_c   1.000
_cell.angle_alpha   90.00
_cell.angle_beta   90.00
_cell.angle_gamma   90.00
#
_symmetry.space_group_name_H-M   'P 1'
#
loop_
_entity.id
_entity.type
_entity.pdbx_description
1 polymer ?
#
loop_
_entity_poly.entity_id
_entity_poly.type
_entity_poly.pdbx_seq_one_letter_code
_entity_poly.pdbx_strand_id
1 'polypeptide(L)'
;MIDKKLIYLFINHDRYLCLNLSLIDFYPSMLIESIWLVPLGFVAGLLGSIIGLGGGIIIVPVLTFVGFSPTLAVSNSLFAVFSNSVASTAVYAKQKRIELSLGWKLGLIAVPGTVLGAFISSDLSPEIFKILFALVLLASASYIFLKRKIEGKPLNTSRILLVFQQGLVSLLE
;
A
#
# COMPACT_ATOMS: atom_id res chain seq x y z
N MET A 1 12.65 23.55 -48.10
CA MET A 1 12.86 23.88 -46.67
C MET A 1 11.50 23.79 -45.99
N ILE A 2 11.02 22.56 -45.77
CA ILE A 2 9.69 22.29 -45.21
C ILE A 2 9.90 22.06 -43.72
N ASP A 3 9.36 22.98 -42.93
CA ASP A 3 9.65 23.18 -41.52
C ASP A 3 9.41 21.92 -40.67
N LYS A 4 10.47 21.43 -40.01
CA LYS A 4 10.38 20.38 -38.97
C LYS A 4 9.36 20.73 -37.88
N LYS A 5 9.02 22.00 -37.73
CA LYS A 5 8.02 22.54 -36.81
C LYS A 5 6.59 22.08 -37.10
N LEU A 6 6.26 21.78 -38.36
CA LEU A 6 4.91 21.43 -38.81
C LEU A 6 4.56 19.96 -38.50
N ILE A 7 5.56 19.08 -38.44
CA ILE A 7 5.41 17.65 -38.07
C ILE A 7 5.16 17.50 -36.56
N TYR A 8 5.80 18.34 -35.73
CA TYR A 8 5.60 18.31 -34.27
C TYR A 8 4.20 18.75 -33.83
N LEU A 9 3.56 19.67 -34.57
CA LEU A 9 2.21 20.15 -34.26
C LEU A 9 1.13 19.10 -34.58
N PHE A 10 1.30 18.31 -35.64
CA PHE A 10 0.36 17.24 -35.99
C PHE A 10 0.41 16.06 -35.01
N ILE A 11 1.61 15.66 -34.56
CA ILE A 11 1.77 14.54 -33.60
C ILE A 11 1.16 14.87 -32.22
N ASN A 12 1.16 16.14 -31.82
CA ASN A 12 0.69 16.52 -30.49
C ASN A 12 -0.85 16.59 -30.42
N HIS A 13 -1.52 17.03 -31.49
CA HIS A 13 -2.98 17.20 -31.51
C HIS A 13 -3.75 15.87 -31.45
N ASP A 14 -3.26 14.81 -32.11
CA ASP A 14 -3.90 13.49 -32.10
C ASP A 14 -3.76 12.77 -30.75
N ARG A 15 -2.69 13.05 -29.99
CA ARG A 15 -2.50 12.46 -28.64
C ARG A 15 -3.48 12.99 -27.60
N TYR A 16 -3.89 14.25 -27.69
CA TYR A 16 -4.90 14.80 -26.76
C TYR A 16 -6.31 14.28 -27.07
N LEU A 17 -6.62 14.01 -28.34
CA LEU A 17 -7.91 13.45 -28.75
C LEU A 17 -8.06 11.99 -28.25
N CYS A 18 -7.03 11.16 -28.41
CA CYS A 18 -7.05 9.77 -27.93
C CYS A 18 -7.04 9.66 -26.38
N LEU A 19 -6.37 10.58 -25.67
CA LEU A 19 -6.39 10.63 -24.21
C LEU A 19 -7.76 11.07 -23.65
N ASN A 20 -8.45 12.00 -24.31
CA ASN A 20 -9.76 12.47 -23.86
C ASN A 20 -10.86 11.44 -24.15
N LEU A 21 -10.78 10.74 -25.29
CA LEU A 21 -11.71 9.66 -25.65
C LEU A 21 -11.54 8.41 -24.74
N SER A 22 -10.30 8.06 -24.36
CA SER A 22 -10.04 6.99 -23.39
C SER A 22 -10.39 7.36 -21.94
N LEU A 23 -10.43 8.65 -21.59
CA LEU A 23 -10.89 9.11 -20.27
C LEU A 23 -12.42 9.17 -20.16
N ILE A 24 -13.14 9.45 -21.25
CA ILE A 24 -14.61 9.56 -21.28
C ILE A 24 -15.32 8.19 -21.34
N ASP A 25 -14.72 7.18 -21.97
CA ASP A 25 -15.28 5.81 -21.98
C ASP A 25 -14.90 4.99 -20.72
N PHE A 26 -13.81 5.36 -20.03
CA PHE A 26 -13.30 4.66 -18.84
C PHE A 26 -13.87 5.18 -17.50
N TYR A 27 -14.34 6.43 -17.45
CA TYR A 27 -14.89 7.04 -16.23
C TYR A 27 -16.31 6.57 -15.85
N PRO A 28 -17.28 6.33 -16.77
CA PRO A 28 -18.64 5.95 -16.39
C PRO A 28 -18.85 4.44 -16.18
N SER A 29 -18.02 3.56 -16.76
CA SER A 29 -18.07 2.10 -16.57
C SER A 29 -17.44 1.63 -15.25
N MET A 30 -16.52 2.42 -14.69
CA MET A 30 -15.88 2.16 -13.40
C MET A 30 -16.85 2.17 -12.22
N LEU A 31 -17.86 3.04 -12.18
CA LEU A 31 -18.75 3.18 -11.01
C LEU A 31 -19.67 1.98 -10.78
N ILE A 32 -20.06 1.27 -11.84
CA ILE A 32 -20.99 0.13 -11.77
C ILE A 32 -20.24 -1.20 -11.61
N GLU A 33 -19.07 -1.36 -12.24
CA GLU A 33 -18.23 -2.55 -12.04
C GLU A 33 -17.35 -2.51 -10.78
N SER A 34 -17.01 -1.31 -10.27
CA SER A 34 -16.21 -1.17 -9.03
C SER A 34 -16.98 -1.42 -7.74
N ILE A 35 -18.29 -1.71 -7.80
CA ILE A 35 -19.07 -1.98 -6.60
C ILE A 35 -18.53 -3.22 -5.85
N TRP A 36 -17.92 -4.16 -6.58
CA TRP A 36 -17.24 -5.33 -6.01
C TRP A 36 -15.89 -4.99 -5.34
N LEU A 37 -15.26 -3.87 -5.72
CA LEU A 37 -14.01 -3.39 -5.11
C LEU A 37 -14.25 -2.77 -3.73
N VAL A 38 -15.47 -2.30 -3.44
CA VAL A 38 -15.84 -1.75 -2.13
C VAL A 38 -15.72 -2.79 -1.00
N PRO A 39 -16.37 -3.96 -1.06
CA PRO A 39 -16.19 -4.98 -0.03
C PRO A 39 -14.76 -5.53 -0.02
N LEU A 40 -14.11 -5.66 -1.16
CA LEU A 40 -12.72 -6.13 -1.23
C LEU A 40 -11.75 -5.15 -0.53
N GLY A 41 -11.91 -3.85 -0.79
CA GLY A 41 -11.15 -2.79 -0.14
C GLY A 41 -11.46 -2.68 1.34
N PHE A 42 -12.71 -2.89 1.74
CA PHE A 42 -13.12 -2.93 3.15
C PHE A 42 -12.48 -4.11 3.89
N VAL A 43 -12.54 -5.32 3.32
CA VAL A 43 -11.91 -6.52 3.90
C VAL A 43 -10.38 -6.36 3.95
N ALA A 44 -9.76 -5.89 2.86
CA ALA A 44 -8.32 -5.65 2.82
C ALA A 44 -7.88 -4.56 3.82
N GLY A 45 -8.69 -3.51 4.00
CA GLY A 45 -8.47 -2.45 4.97
C GLY A 45 -8.59 -2.94 6.40
N LEU A 46 -9.63 -3.73 6.72
CA LEU A 46 -9.83 -4.35 8.02
C LEU A 46 -8.68 -5.31 8.38
N LEU A 47 -8.36 -6.24 7.48
CA LEU A 47 -7.23 -7.15 7.66
C LEU A 47 -5.92 -6.36 7.81
N GLY A 48 -5.72 -5.34 6.98
CA GLY A 48 -4.57 -4.44 7.05
C GLY A 48 -4.45 -3.67 8.37
N SER A 49 -5.58 -3.27 8.94
CA SER A 49 -5.67 -2.56 10.24
C SER A 49 -5.34 -3.49 11.41
N ILE A 50 -5.85 -4.73 11.37
CA ILE A 50 -5.56 -5.75 12.40
C ILE A 50 -4.07 -6.13 12.39
N ILE A 51 -3.48 -6.30 11.20
CA ILE A 51 -2.07 -6.65 11.06
C ILE A 51 -1.15 -5.46 11.39
N GLY A 52 -1.66 -4.23 11.36
CA GLY A 52 -0.89 -3.00 11.62
C GLY A 52 0.05 -2.59 10.49
N LEU A 53 -0.03 -3.24 9.32
CA LEU A 53 0.74 -2.93 8.11
C LEU A 53 0.00 -1.97 7.16
N GLY A 54 -1.24 -1.58 7.47
CA GLY A 54 -2.01 -0.60 6.71
C GLY A 54 -2.66 -1.15 5.42
N GLY A 55 -2.56 -2.44 5.13
CA GLY A 55 -3.28 -3.11 4.01
C GLY A 55 -2.61 -2.98 2.63
N GLY A 56 -1.56 -2.17 2.50
CA GLY A 56 -0.89 -1.89 1.22
C GLY A 56 -0.26 -3.10 0.55
N ILE A 57 0.26 -4.04 1.35
CA ILE A 57 0.84 -5.30 0.86
C ILE A 57 -0.17 -6.13 0.07
N ILE A 58 -1.47 -6.01 0.38
CA ILE A 58 -2.54 -6.71 -0.30
C ILE A 58 -3.10 -5.86 -1.45
N ILE A 59 -3.28 -4.55 -1.23
CA ILE A 59 -3.91 -3.65 -2.22
C ILE A 59 -3.06 -3.52 -3.50
N VAL A 60 -1.74 -3.40 -3.39
CA VAL A 60 -0.87 -3.25 -4.59
C VAL A 60 -0.96 -4.44 -5.55
N PRO A 61 -0.74 -5.70 -5.12
CA PRO A 61 -0.84 -6.84 -6.02
C PRO A 61 -2.27 -7.05 -6.54
N VAL A 62 -3.31 -6.79 -5.73
CA VAL A 62 -4.71 -6.87 -6.17
C VAL A 62 -4.99 -5.88 -7.29
N LEU A 63 -4.62 -4.60 -7.14
CA LEU A 63 -4.83 -3.59 -8.19
C LEU A 63 -4.00 -3.88 -9.44
N THR A 64 -2.78 -4.38 -9.28
CA THR A 64 -1.93 -4.78 -10.42
C THR A 64 -2.54 -5.97 -11.17
N PHE A 65 -3.14 -6.94 -10.46
CA PHE A 65 -3.79 -8.10 -11.05
C PHE A 65 -5.06 -7.71 -11.83
N VAL A 66 -5.75 -6.65 -11.39
CA VAL A 66 -6.92 -6.06 -12.08
C VAL A 66 -6.52 -5.26 -13.34
N GLY A 67 -5.22 -5.12 -13.63
CA GLY A 67 -4.72 -4.50 -14.86
C GLY A 67 -4.44 -3.01 -14.76
N PHE A 68 -4.44 -2.43 -13.56
CA PHE A 68 -4.01 -1.04 -13.38
C PHE A 68 -2.52 -0.87 -13.72
N SER A 69 -2.17 0.29 -14.25
CA SER A 69 -0.75 0.64 -14.42
C SER A 69 -0.06 0.63 -13.04
N PRO A 70 1.12 0.02 -12.90
CA PRO A 70 1.79 -0.10 -11.60
C PRO A 70 2.05 1.25 -10.90
N THR A 71 2.25 2.31 -11.68
CA THR A 71 2.35 3.68 -11.15
C THR A 71 1.06 4.12 -10.46
N LEU A 72 -0.11 3.92 -11.10
CA LEU A 72 -1.41 4.28 -10.52
C LEU A 72 -1.78 3.37 -9.34
N ALA A 73 -1.47 2.07 -9.43
CA ALA A 73 -1.73 1.11 -8.37
C ALA A 73 -0.98 1.45 -7.08
N VAL A 74 0.30 1.81 -7.18
CA VAL A 74 1.12 2.21 -6.03
C VAL A 74 0.59 3.50 -5.41
N SER A 75 0.29 4.53 -6.22
CA SER A 75 -0.26 5.80 -5.71
C SER A 75 -1.59 5.60 -4.97
N ASN A 76 -2.52 4.82 -5.53
CA ASN A 76 -3.81 4.57 -4.90
C ASN A 76 -3.67 3.74 -3.61
N SER A 77 -2.77 2.76 -3.60
CA SER A 77 -2.49 1.97 -2.40
C SER A 77 -1.91 2.81 -1.27
N LEU A 78 -1.05 3.79 -1.58
CA LEU A 78 -0.41 4.64 -0.58
C LEU A 78 -1.46 5.52 0.11
N PHE A 79 -2.42 6.04 -0.65
CA PHE A 79 -3.54 6.79 -0.12
C PHE A 79 -4.43 5.92 0.79
N ALA A 80 -4.73 4.69 0.38
CA ALA A 80 -5.50 3.74 1.19
C ALA A 80 -4.78 3.39 2.50
N VAL A 81 -3.46 3.12 2.43
CA VAL A 81 -2.61 2.85 3.60
C VAL A 81 -2.57 4.03 4.53
N PHE A 82 -2.43 5.25 4.00
CA PHE A 82 -2.43 6.48 4.79
C PHE A 82 -3.75 6.64 5.55
N SER A 83 -4.87 6.54 4.85
CA SER A 83 -6.21 6.64 5.45
C SER A 83 -6.42 5.59 6.55
N ASN A 84 -6.04 4.33 6.28
CA ASN A 84 -6.15 3.24 7.25
C ASN A 84 -5.23 3.43 8.46
N SER A 85 -4.02 3.97 8.24
CA SER A 85 -3.07 4.25 9.32
C SER A 85 -3.58 5.33 10.25
N VAL A 86 -4.19 6.40 9.70
CA VAL A 86 -4.82 7.46 10.49
C VAL A 86 -6.01 6.90 11.28
N ALA A 87 -6.89 6.14 10.63
CA ALA A 87 -8.04 5.52 11.28
C ALA A 87 -7.62 4.58 12.43
N SER A 88 -6.66 3.69 12.17
CA SER A 88 -6.14 2.74 13.17
C SER A 88 -5.46 3.46 14.33
N THR A 89 -4.65 4.48 14.05
CA THR A 89 -4.00 5.30 15.07
C THR A 89 -5.03 6.00 15.95
N ALA A 90 -6.09 6.57 15.37
CA ALA A 90 -7.14 7.23 16.15
C ALA A 90 -7.86 6.27 17.12
N VAL A 91 -8.10 5.02 16.69
CA VAL A 91 -8.71 3.98 17.54
C VAL A 91 -7.76 3.55 18.65
N TYR A 92 -6.49 3.25 18.33
CA TYR A 92 -5.49 2.86 19.34
C TYR A 92 -5.15 4.01 20.31
N ALA A 93 -5.26 5.26 19.86
CA ALA A 93 -5.05 6.44 20.70
C ALA A 93 -6.10 6.52 21.80
N LYS A 94 -7.38 6.27 21.46
CA LYS A 94 -8.48 6.20 22.43
C LYS A 94 -8.27 5.10 23.48
N GLN A 95 -7.62 4.00 23.09
CA GLN A 95 -7.30 2.88 23.99
C GLN A 95 -6.07 3.14 24.88
N LYS A 96 -5.40 4.30 24.76
CA LYS A 96 -4.17 4.66 25.48
C LYS A 96 -3.03 3.64 25.33
N ARG A 97 -3.01 2.87 24.24
CA ARG A 97 -1.97 1.86 23.95
C ARG A 97 -0.85 2.37 23.03
N ILE A 98 -0.78 3.68 22.80
CA ILE A 98 0.21 4.28 21.89
C ILE A 98 1.45 4.73 22.65
N GLU A 99 2.57 4.10 22.33
CA GLU A 99 3.91 4.54 22.72
C GLU A 99 4.38 5.68 21.79
N LEU A 100 4.05 6.93 22.14
CA LEU A 100 4.42 8.11 21.34
C LEU A 100 5.93 8.24 21.13
N SER A 101 6.75 7.78 22.09
CA SER A 101 8.22 7.80 21.95
C SER A 101 8.71 6.95 20.77
N LEU A 102 8.09 5.79 20.55
CA LEU A 102 8.40 4.90 19.44
C LEU A 102 7.91 5.48 18.11
N GLY A 103 6.70 6.06 18.11
CA GLY A 103 6.12 6.73 16.95
C GLY A 103 7.01 7.86 16.42
N TRP A 104 7.54 8.71 17.30
CA TRP A 104 8.44 9.79 16.91
C TRP A 104 9.77 9.28 16.33
N LYS A 105 10.40 8.27 16.95
CA LYS A 105 11.65 7.69 16.44
C LYS A 105 11.48 7.06 15.05
N LEU A 106 10.39 6.32 14.86
CA LEU A 106 10.07 5.71 13.57
C LEU A 106 9.73 6.78 12.53
N GLY A 107 8.94 7.79 12.88
CA GLY A 107 8.61 8.90 11.98
C GLY A 107 9.85 9.66 11.52
N LEU A 108 10.80 9.94 12.43
CA LEU A 108 12.02 10.69 12.11
C LEU A 108 12.91 9.97 11.10
N ILE A 109 12.93 8.63 11.11
CA ILE A 109 13.70 7.82 10.16
C ILE A 109 12.89 7.56 8.88
N ALA A 110 11.58 7.35 9.01
CA ALA A 110 10.70 7.06 7.88
C ALA A 110 10.62 8.24 6.92
N VAL A 111 10.35 9.46 7.40
CA VAL A 111 10.20 10.66 6.56
C VAL A 111 11.34 10.84 5.56
N PRO A 112 12.62 10.95 5.97
CA PRO A 112 13.72 11.09 5.01
C PRO A 112 13.89 9.87 4.11
N GLY A 113 13.64 8.65 4.62
CA GLY A 113 13.66 7.44 3.80
C GLY A 113 12.62 7.45 2.67
N THR A 114 11.38 7.86 2.97
CA THR A 114 10.32 8.00 1.95
C THR A 114 10.63 9.11 0.95
N VAL A 115 11.15 10.26 1.40
CA VAL A 115 11.49 11.37 0.51
C VAL A 115 12.61 10.96 -0.45
N LEU A 116 13.69 10.36 0.05
CA LEU A 116 14.78 9.84 -0.79
C LEU A 116 14.27 8.77 -1.76
N GLY A 117 13.42 7.85 -1.30
CA GLY A 117 12.82 6.83 -2.16
C GLY A 117 11.94 7.42 -3.27
N ALA A 118 11.18 8.48 -2.97
CA ALA A 118 10.34 9.18 -3.95
C ALA A 118 11.19 9.90 -5.02
N PHE A 119 12.25 10.60 -4.61
CA PHE A 119 13.19 11.26 -5.54
C PHE A 119 13.88 10.25 -6.45
N ILE A 120 14.34 9.12 -5.92
CA ILE A 120 14.95 8.07 -6.73
C ILE A 120 13.92 7.50 -7.71
N SER A 121 12.67 7.31 -7.27
CA SER A 121 11.63 6.70 -8.11
C SER A 121 11.08 7.62 -9.20
N SER A 122 11.18 8.95 -9.06
CA SER A 122 10.64 9.91 -10.05
C SER A 122 11.45 9.96 -11.35
N ASP A 123 12.73 9.62 -11.30
CA ASP A 123 13.62 9.66 -12.47
C ASP A 123 13.63 8.32 -13.26
N LEU A 124 12.89 7.32 -12.79
CA LEU A 124 12.85 5.98 -13.38
C LEU A 124 11.73 5.83 -14.42
N SER A 125 12.02 5.11 -15.51
CA SER A 125 10.99 4.71 -16.46
C SER A 125 10.01 3.70 -15.82
N PRO A 126 8.73 3.66 -16.25
CA PRO A 126 7.73 2.75 -15.67
C PRO A 126 8.11 1.27 -15.73
N GLU A 127 8.89 0.87 -16.73
CA GLU A 127 9.37 -0.51 -16.91
C GLU A 127 10.44 -0.88 -15.87
N ILE A 128 11.40 0.02 -15.63
CA ILE A 128 12.45 -0.17 -14.63
C ILE A 128 11.83 -0.16 -13.23
N PHE A 129 10.87 0.73 -12.97
CA PHE A 129 10.16 0.79 -11.70
C PHE A 129 9.45 -0.54 -11.36
N LYS A 130 8.80 -1.18 -12.34
CA LYS A 130 8.17 -2.49 -12.16
C LYS A 130 9.18 -3.56 -11.74
N ILE A 131 10.32 -3.63 -12.43
CA ILE A 131 11.37 -4.62 -12.13
C ILE A 131 11.95 -4.38 -10.74
N LEU A 132 12.23 -3.11 -10.41
CA LEU A 132 12.77 -2.73 -9.11
C LEU A 132 11.81 -3.09 -7.97
N PHE A 133 10.53 -2.77 -8.13
CA PHE A 133 9.48 -3.10 -7.16
C PHE A 133 9.32 -4.61 -6.97
N ALA A 134 9.32 -5.38 -8.07
CA ALA A 134 9.26 -6.83 -8.02
C ALA A 134 10.47 -7.44 -7.27
N LEU A 135 11.68 -6.90 -7.50
CA LEU A 135 12.90 -7.33 -6.83
C LEU A 135 12.83 -7.04 -5.32
N VAL A 136 12.38 -5.84 -4.93
CA VAL A 136 12.18 -5.48 -3.51
C VAL A 136 11.17 -6.40 -2.82
N LEU A 137 10.07 -6.72 -3.49
CA LEU A 137 9.07 -7.66 -2.93
C LEU A 137 9.65 -9.07 -2.76
N LEU A 138 10.39 -9.58 -3.75
CA LEU A 138 11.05 -10.88 -3.67
C LEU A 138 12.10 -10.91 -2.56
N ALA A 139 12.92 -9.85 -2.43
CA ALA A 139 13.90 -9.71 -1.36
C ALA A 139 13.21 -9.69 0.01
N SER A 140 12.11 -8.95 0.16
CA SER A 140 11.34 -8.86 1.40
C SER A 140 10.71 -10.22 1.77
N ALA A 141 10.09 -10.89 0.81
CA ALA A 141 9.51 -12.22 1.01
C ALA A 141 10.58 -13.25 1.40
N SER A 142 11.73 -13.23 0.72
CA SER A 142 12.87 -14.10 1.00
C SER A 142 13.44 -13.83 2.40
N TYR A 143 13.60 -12.55 2.78
CA TYR A 143 14.07 -12.16 4.10
C TYR A 143 13.15 -12.67 5.21
N ILE A 144 11.83 -12.50 5.06
CA ILE A 144 10.84 -13.02 6.02
C ILE A 144 10.97 -14.53 6.13
N PHE A 145 11.06 -15.25 5.00
CA PHE A 145 11.16 -16.71 5.00
C PHE A 145 12.45 -17.21 5.66
N LEU A 146 13.58 -16.54 5.41
CA LEU A 146 14.87 -16.90 5.98
C LEU A 146 14.93 -16.58 7.48
N LYS A 147 14.37 -15.44 7.90
CA LYS A 147 14.30 -15.03 9.30
C LYS A 147 13.28 -15.85 10.11
N ARG A 148 12.25 -16.40 9.47
CA ARG A 148 11.30 -17.35 10.08
C ARG A 148 12.01 -18.58 10.66
N LYS A 149 13.18 -18.94 10.14
CA LYS A 149 14.03 -20.02 10.68
C LYS A 149 14.79 -19.62 11.96
N ILE A 150 14.89 -18.32 12.26
CA ILE A 150 15.67 -17.76 13.40
C ILE A 150 14.75 -17.44 14.59
N GLU A 151 13.46 -17.17 14.36
CA GLU A 151 12.47 -16.90 15.42
C GLU A 151 11.76 -18.16 15.93
N GLY A 152 12.46 -19.30 15.97
CA GLY A 152 12.12 -20.41 16.84
C GLY A 152 12.37 -20.08 18.31
N LYS A 153 11.86 -18.94 18.81
CA LYS A 153 11.78 -18.71 20.26
C LYS A 153 10.71 -19.68 20.77
N PRO A 154 11.01 -20.61 21.69
CA PRO A 154 9.98 -21.43 22.30
C PRO A 154 8.99 -20.48 22.96
N LEU A 155 7.77 -20.43 22.45
CA LEU A 155 6.68 -19.74 23.09
C LEU A 155 6.55 -20.36 24.48
N ASN A 156 6.84 -19.58 25.52
CA ASN A 156 6.67 -20.03 26.89
C ASN A 156 5.16 -20.13 27.14
N THR A 157 4.60 -21.32 26.88
CA THR A 157 3.19 -21.68 26.93
C THR A 157 2.51 -21.19 28.22
N SER A 158 3.27 -21.10 29.31
CA SER A 158 2.81 -20.57 30.60
C SER A 158 2.34 -19.12 30.54
N ARG A 159 2.95 -18.23 29.71
CA ARG A 159 2.45 -16.85 29.56
C ARG A 159 1.18 -16.77 28.72
N ILE A 160 1.02 -17.63 27.73
CA ILE A 160 -0.19 -17.67 26.88
C ILE A 160 -1.38 -18.18 27.69
N LEU A 161 -1.18 -19.21 28.53
CA LEU A 161 -2.19 -19.72 29.46
C LEU A 161 -2.63 -18.68 30.50
N LEU A 162 -1.70 -17.88 31.03
CA LEU A 162 -2.02 -16.81 31.99
C LEU A 162 -2.85 -15.69 31.35
N VAL A 163 -2.53 -15.25 30.13
CA VAL A 163 -3.33 -14.26 29.41
C VAL A 163 -4.73 -14.81 29.07
N PHE A 164 -4.83 -16.10 28.74
CA PHE A 164 -6.11 -16.75 28.49
C PHE A 164 -6.97 -16.86 29.75
N GLN A 165 -6.36 -17.20 30.90
CA GLN A 165 -7.05 -17.20 32.19
C GLN A 165 -7.53 -15.81 32.58
N GLN A 166 -6.70 -14.78 32.40
CA GLN A 166 -7.08 -13.41 32.74
C GLN A 166 -8.21 -12.86 31.86
N GLY A 167 -8.24 -13.23 30.58
CA GLY A 167 -9.36 -12.89 29.69
C GLY A 167 -10.65 -13.62 30.02
N LEU A 168 -10.58 -14.85 30.56
CA LEU A 168 -11.77 -15.59 31.01
C LEU A 168 -12.35 -15.01 32.30
N VAL A 169 -11.49 -14.55 33.22
CA VAL A 169 -11.92 -13.93 34.49
C VAL A 169 -12.63 -12.59 34.23
N SER A 170 -12.20 -11.79 33.26
CA SER A 170 -12.88 -10.52 32.92
C SER A 170 -14.24 -10.68 32.25
N LEU A 171 -14.67 -11.90 31.92
CA LEU A 171 -16.01 -12.21 31.39
C LEU A 171 -16.99 -12.69 32.48
N LEU A 172 -16.50 -12.88 33.70
CA LEU A 172 -17.29 -13.35 34.85
C LEU A 172 -17.52 -12.26 35.91
N GLU A 173 -16.89 -11.08 35.78
CA GLU A 173 -17.18 -9.85 36.53
C GLU A 173 -17.99 -8.87 35.67
#